data_AF-A0A8C9X4W7-F1
#
_entry.id   AF-A0A8C9X4W7-F1
#
_cell.length_a   1.000
_cell.length_b   1.000
_cell.length_c   1.000
_cell.angle_alpha   90.00
_cell.angle_beta   90.00
_cell.angle_gamma   90.00
#
_symmetry.space_group_name_H-M   'P 1'
#
loop_
_entity.id
_entity.type
_entity.pdbx_description
1 polymer ?
#
loop_
_entity_poly.entity_id
_entity_poly.type
_entity_poly.pdbx_seq_one_letter_code
_entity_poly.pdbx_strand_id
1 'polypeptide(L)'
;MMRTAVLLFVVGLCVLNVTSSLKICAFNVQSFGESKANNKKVMEILLKILSRCDLCLIQEVRDSKGAAIQALVKDLNSAGSQ
;
A
#
# COMPACT_ATOMS: atom_id res chain seq x y z
N MET A 1 1.41 46.80 -5.42
CA MET A 1 0.87 45.89 -6.46
C MET A 1 1.82 44.74 -6.79
N MET A 2 3.07 44.96 -7.20
CA MET A 2 3.99 43.88 -7.61
C MET A 2 4.31 42.84 -6.52
N ARG A 3 4.53 43.27 -5.26
CA ARG A 3 4.78 42.35 -4.12
C ARG A 3 3.61 41.39 -3.86
N THR A 4 2.38 41.90 -3.92
CA THR A 4 1.17 41.10 -3.72
C THR A 4 0.98 40.09 -4.86
N ALA A 5 1.26 40.48 -6.10
CA ALA A 5 1.20 39.58 -7.26
C ALA A 5 2.24 38.46 -7.16
N VAL A 6 3.47 38.76 -6.73
CA VAL A 6 4.51 37.76 -6.49
C VAL A 6 4.10 36.80 -5.37
N LEU A 7 3.52 37.32 -4.27
CA LEU A 7 3.06 36.47 -3.17
C LEU A 7 1.95 35.51 -3.61
N LEU A 8 0.96 36.00 -4.36
CA LEU A 8 -0.13 35.18 -4.91
C LEU A 8 0.38 34.14 -5.91
N PHE A 9 1.37 34.48 -6.72
CA PHE A 9 2.01 33.55 -7.66
C PHE A 9 2.78 32.43 -6.94
N VAL A 10 3.52 32.76 -5.88
CA VAL A 10 4.23 31.76 -5.06
C VAL A 10 3.25 30.83 -4.35
N VAL A 11 2.17 31.38 -3.76
CA VAL A 11 1.11 30.56 -3.15
C VAL A 11 0.44 29.66 -4.20
N GLY A 12 0.13 30.18 -5.38
CA GLY A 12 -0.42 29.39 -6.49
C GLY A 12 0.49 28.24 -6.92
N LEU A 13 1.81 28.49 -7.06
CA LEU A 13 2.80 27.45 -7.32
C LEU A 13 2.89 26.42 -6.20
N CYS A 14 2.83 26.83 -4.93
CA CYS A 14 2.81 25.90 -3.79
C CYS A 14 1.58 24.98 -3.83
N VAL A 15 0.42 25.48 -4.25
CA VAL A 15 -0.82 24.70 -4.34
C VAL A 15 -0.79 23.70 -5.52
N LEU A 16 -0.09 24.02 -6.62
CA LEU A 16 0.04 23.12 -7.78
C LEU A 16 0.89 21.86 -7.50
N ASN A 17 1.68 21.84 -6.43
CA ASN A 17 2.55 20.71 -6.08
C ASN A 17 1.87 19.63 -5.23
N VAL A 18 0.58 19.76 -4.93
CA VAL A 18 -0.16 18.82 -4.06
C VAL A 18 -0.96 17.82 -4.88
N THR A 19 -0.31 17.08 -5.78
CA THR A 19 -0.94 15.95 -6.47
C THR A 19 -0.29 14.65 -5.99
N SER A 20 -0.91 14.02 -4.98
CA SER A 20 -0.57 12.65 -4.60
C SER A 20 -1.11 11.69 -5.68
N SER A 21 -0.25 10.85 -6.24
CA SER A 21 -0.70 9.79 -7.15
C SER A 21 -1.21 8.59 -6.37
N LEU A 22 -2.33 8.00 -6.81
CA LEU A 22 -2.87 6.76 -6.26
C LEU A 22 -2.03 5.58 -6.75
N LYS A 23 -1.41 4.84 -5.82
CA LYS A 23 -0.57 3.68 -6.11
C LYS A 23 -1.39 2.40 -6.08
N ILE A 24 -1.57 1.79 -7.24
CA ILE A 24 -2.31 0.53 -7.39
C ILE A 24 -1.33 -0.59 -7.76
N CYS A 25 -1.47 -1.75 -7.09
CA CYS A 25 -0.63 -2.92 -7.34
C CYS A 25 -1.48 -4.18 -7.52
N ALA A 26 -1.06 -5.08 -8.40
CA ALA A 26 -1.65 -6.41 -8.52
C ALA A 26 -0.53 -7.45 -8.44
N PHE A 27 -0.68 -8.44 -7.57
CA PHE A 27 0.34 -9.45 -7.34
C PHE A 27 -0.29 -10.84 -7.32
N ASN A 28 0.15 -11.69 -8.24
CA ASN A 28 -0.18 -13.10 -8.20
C ASN A 28 0.80 -13.81 -7.25
N VAL A 29 0.28 -14.24 -6.10
CA VAL A 29 1.05 -14.99 -5.12
C VAL A 29 0.69 -16.46 -5.31
N GLN A 30 1.48 -17.16 -6.12
CA GLN A 30 1.22 -18.54 -6.52
C GLN A 30 0.69 -19.40 -5.35
N SER A 31 -0.51 -19.95 -5.45
CA SER A 31 -1.10 -20.76 -4.36
C SER A 31 -0.99 -20.12 -2.97
N PHE A 32 -1.45 -18.87 -2.80
CA PHE A 32 -1.43 -18.18 -1.52
C PHE A 32 -2.44 -18.78 -0.54
N GLY A 33 -1.94 -19.47 0.48
CA GLY A 33 -2.74 -20.09 1.54
C GLY A 33 -1.91 -20.26 2.82
N GLU A 34 -2.41 -21.07 3.76
CA GLU A 34 -1.83 -21.24 5.10
C GLU A 34 -0.32 -21.56 5.08
N SER A 35 0.14 -22.41 4.16
CA SER A 35 1.57 -22.76 4.04
C SER A 35 2.46 -21.55 3.73
N LYS A 36 2.02 -20.66 2.82
CA LYS A 36 2.77 -19.43 2.50
C LYS A 36 2.63 -18.38 3.58
N ALA A 37 1.45 -18.25 4.19
CA ALA A 37 1.23 -17.33 5.30
C ALA A 37 2.08 -17.68 6.54
N ASN A 38 2.34 -18.96 6.78
CA ASN A 38 3.23 -19.40 7.87
C ASN A 38 4.73 -19.24 7.56
N ASN A 39 5.10 -18.89 6.32
CA ASN A 39 6.48 -18.62 5.97
C ASN A 39 6.83 -17.15 6.22
N LYS A 40 7.51 -16.89 7.35
CA LYS A 40 7.89 -15.54 7.78
C LYS A 40 8.63 -14.74 6.71
N LYS A 41 9.56 -15.36 5.97
CA LYS A 41 10.33 -14.67 4.92
C LYS A 41 9.45 -14.24 3.75
N VAL A 42 8.49 -15.07 3.37
CA VAL A 42 7.52 -14.76 2.31
C VAL A 42 6.59 -13.62 2.76
N MET A 43 6.07 -13.69 3.98
CA MET A 43 5.20 -12.65 4.53
C MET A 43 5.93 -11.31 4.67
N GLU A 44 7.18 -11.30 5.15
CA GLU A 44 7.97 -10.08 5.25
C GLU A 44 8.15 -9.39 3.89
N ILE A 45 8.40 -10.15 2.83
CA ILE A 45 8.51 -9.62 1.46
C ILE A 45 7.14 -9.11 0.97
N LEU A 46 6.06 -9.85 1.19
CA LEU A 46 4.72 -9.43 0.81
C LEU A 46 4.31 -8.14 1.50
N LEU A 47 4.53 -8.02 2.80
CA LEU A 47 4.22 -6.79 3.55
C LEU A 47 4.99 -5.59 3.00
N LYS A 48 6.29 -5.73 2.72
CA LYS A 48 7.10 -4.67 2.09
C LYS A 48 6.60 -4.28 0.70
N ILE A 49 6.05 -5.22 -0.06
CA ILE A 49 5.50 -4.93 -1.39
C ILE A 49 4.19 -4.17 -1.26
N LEU A 50 3.25 -4.69 -0.46
CA LEU A 50 1.87 -4.21 -0.37
C LEU A 50 1.74 -2.89 0.40
N SER A 51 2.61 -2.62 1.38
CA SER A 51 2.62 -1.35 2.13
C SER A 51 2.96 -0.12 1.28
N ARG A 52 3.43 -0.32 0.05
CA ARG A 52 3.75 0.78 -0.89
C ARG A 52 2.55 1.20 -1.74
N CYS A 53 1.44 0.48 -1.65
CA CYS A 53 0.28 0.63 -2.52
C CYS A 53 -0.92 1.10 -1.69
N ASP A 54 -1.70 2.03 -2.23
CA ASP A 54 -2.96 2.48 -1.63
C ASP A 54 -4.08 1.46 -1.88
N LEU A 55 -4.01 0.75 -3.01
CA LEU A 55 -4.90 -0.35 -3.35
C LEU A 55 -4.09 -1.53 -3.89
N CYS A 56 -4.36 -2.73 -3.38
CA CYS A 56 -3.70 -3.94 -3.84
C CYS A 56 -4.68 -5.06 -4.18
N LEU A 57 -4.38 -5.81 -5.24
CA LEU A 57 -5.07 -7.04 -5.63
C LEU A 57 -4.15 -8.24 -5.44
N ILE A 58 -4.55 -9.20 -4.60
CA ILE A 58 -3.87 -10.49 -4.45
C ILE A 58 -4.61 -11.56 -5.24
N GLN A 59 -3.90 -12.31 -6.08
CA GLN A 59 -4.44 -13.39 -6.90
C GLN A 59 -3.88 -14.75 -6.48
N GLU A 60 -4.53 -15.82 -6.95
CA GLU A 60 -4.26 -17.22 -6.58
C GLU A 60 -4.42 -17.53 -5.08
N VAL A 61 -5.38 -16.87 -4.44
CA VAL A 61 -5.77 -17.18 -3.06
C VAL A 61 -6.38 -18.59 -3.00
N ARG A 62 -5.70 -19.48 -2.27
CA ARG A 62 -6.13 -20.84 -1.93
C ARG A 62 -6.25 -20.94 -0.41
N ASP A 63 -7.23 -20.24 0.14
CA ASP A 63 -7.43 -20.09 1.59
C ASP A 63 -8.89 -20.37 1.97
N SER A 64 -9.28 -21.64 1.94
CA SER A 64 -10.68 -22.05 2.19
C SER A 64 -11.17 -21.71 3.61
N LYS A 65 -10.26 -21.58 4.58
CA LYS A 65 -10.58 -21.22 5.97
C LYS A 65 -10.49 -19.71 6.24
N GLY A 66 -9.94 -18.93 5.31
CA GLY A 66 -9.71 -17.49 5.48
C GLY A 66 -8.56 -17.11 6.42
N ALA A 67 -7.80 -18.09 6.93
CA ALA A 67 -6.77 -17.85 7.93
C ALA A 67 -5.54 -17.13 7.37
N ALA A 68 -5.15 -17.43 6.12
CA ALA A 68 -4.01 -16.79 5.46
C ALA A 68 -4.28 -15.30 5.16
N ILE A 69 -5.49 -14.99 4.69
CA ILE A 69 -5.91 -13.60 4.43
C ILE A 69 -6.03 -12.82 5.74
N GLN A 70 -6.61 -13.41 6.79
CA GLN A 70 -6.68 -12.76 8.11
C GLN A 70 -5.28 -12.46 8.68
N ALA A 71 -4.34 -13.40 8.57
CA ALA A 71 -2.95 -13.17 8.99
C ALA A 71 -2.31 -12.00 8.21
N LEU A 72 -2.46 -11.98 6.88
CA LEU A 72 -1.94 -10.91 6.04
C LEU A 72 -2.50 -9.53 6.43
N VAL A 73 -3.82 -9.41 6.59
CA VAL A 73 -4.48 -8.15 6.96
C VAL A 73 -4.07 -7.71 8.36
N LYS A 74 -3.98 -8.64 9.31
CA LYS A 74 -3.52 -8.36 10.68
C LYS A 74 -2.10 -7.78 10.68
N ASP A 75 -1.20 -8.38 9.92
CA ASP A 75 0.19 -7.94 9.85
C ASP A 75 0.32 -6.58 9.14
N LEU A 76 -0.43 -6.34 8.05
CA LEU A 76 -0.48 -5.03 7.37
C LEU A 76 -0.99 -3.92 8.30
N ASN A 77 -2.07 -4.18 9.05
CA ASN A 77 -2.63 -3.21 9.99
C ASN A 77 -1.69 -2.92 11.17
N SER A 78 -0.89 -3.91 11.59
CA SER A 78 0.09 -3.74 12.66
C SER A 78 1.30 -2.89 12.22
N ALA A 79 1.68 -2.97 10.94
CA ALA A 79 2.78 -2.18 10.37
C ALA A 79 2.43 -0.69 10.18
N GLY A 80 1.15 -0.36 9.97
CA GLY A 80 0.68 1.02 9.81
C GLY A 80 0.35 1.74 11.12
N SER A 81 0.40 1.05 12.26
CA SER A 81 0.03 1.58 13.58
C SER A 81 1.25 2.03 14.41
N GLN A 82 2.39 2.26 13.76
CA GLN A 82 3.60 2.87 14.33
C GLN A 82 3.70 4.35 13.97
#